data_AF-A0A2N2EWK7-F1
#
_entry.id   AF-A0A2N2EWK7-F1
#
_cell.length_a   1.000
_cell.length_b   1.000
_cell.length_c   1.000
_cell.angle_alpha   90.00
_cell.angle_beta   90.00
_cell.angle_gamma   90.00
#
_symmetry.space_group_name_H-M   'P 1'
#
loop_
_entity.id
_entity.type
_entity.pdbx_description
1 polymer ?
#
loop_
_entity_poly.entity_id
_entity_poly.type
_entity_poly.pdbx_seq_one_letter_code
_entity_poly.pdbx_strand_id
1 'polypeptide(L)'
;MINRRVAVLTLAVICILNGSGCVRSDQAWKAGRKKPAWVSKPPEKPGYYYYVGISQHQEDRGVALQKALEEAMKQVLTTIGITVGTQMRLDKEISGNEAITKMLDKYRESGQAKVQGHKIDDSFTEEYLDGGRRFCDFYLLLRYSESEIKKERQRIQDQQAQNRIEADRKMRESDTLLKEGKILASFEEDARMFTMLADQPGISQYSLLLNRMKKLLNSLEAEAVSAQGKKPSVRLIAKMDGKREAVSGVRLLASFDTGEGEVYSPKSTAEDGIAVFPIAKIKFAGGIARLKIMPMAEQFTVPLKNAYMDDSDFQFIEGILNGLEISLTIKAADFGGSRFALVVWDDKGKRETSFETALSKQLTSAGISVRAFSDIAVGVSFDNFENEEFYGFLTAQGMDNLIVGRVNVIDNGDVYNLKSVTSQADMKVVELKTRKLLAAFEKSKTGVQINFERARSKTSKELVEEIAPELVDIAGVQ
;
A
#
# COMPACT_ATOMS: atom_id res chain seq x y z
N MET A 1 5.52 -0.54 47.14
CA MET A 1 6.73 0.28 47.41
C MET A 1 6.67 1.53 46.55
N ILE A 2 6.52 2.69 47.21
CA ILE A 2 7.01 4.05 46.91
C ILE A 2 6.85 4.59 45.46
N ASN A 3 6.22 5.73 45.15
CA ASN A 3 5.23 6.59 45.81
C ASN A 3 4.67 7.53 44.72
N ARG A 4 3.34 7.57 44.57
CA ARG A 4 2.61 8.75 44.07
C ARG A 4 2.54 9.75 45.22
N ARG A 5 2.73 11.06 44.98
CA ARG A 5 1.89 12.18 45.49
C ARG A 5 2.59 13.56 45.53
N VAL A 6 1.77 14.57 45.22
CA VAL A 6 1.73 15.96 45.74
C VAL A 6 2.63 17.02 45.07
N ALA A 7 2.01 17.95 44.36
CA ALA A 7 1.98 19.37 44.75
C ALA A 7 0.82 20.08 44.03
N VAL A 8 -0.15 20.53 44.82
CA VAL A 8 -1.35 21.29 44.46
C VAL A 8 -1.38 22.52 45.37
N LEU A 9 -1.73 23.68 44.80
CA LEU A 9 -2.01 24.98 45.43
C LEU A 9 -0.80 25.73 46.06
N THR A 10 -0.62 27.05 45.91
CA THR A 10 -1.54 28.09 46.43
C THR A 10 -1.21 29.51 45.92
N LEU A 11 -2.27 30.34 45.76
CA LEU A 11 -2.41 31.81 45.88
C LEU A 11 -1.55 32.74 44.98
N ALA A 12 -2.11 33.50 44.02
CA ALA A 12 -2.98 34.69 44.10
C ALA A 12 -2.26 36.02 44.43
N VAL A 13 -2.68 37.07 43.71
CA VAL A 13 -2.45 38.51 43.94
C VAL A 13 -1.12 39.08 43.43
N ILE A 14 -1.06 39.47 42.14
CA ILE A 14 -0.65 40.82 41.71
C ILE A 14 -1.56 41.17 40.52
N CYS A 15 -2.68 41.82 40.81
CA CYS A 15 -3.31 42.73 39.87
C CYS A 15 -2.87 44.15 40.25
N ILE A 16 -2.76 44.98 39.21
CA ILE A 16 -2.81 46.45 39.21
C ILE A 16 -1.45 47.11 38.86
N LEU A 17 -1.51 47.81 37.71
CA LEU A 17 -0.60 48.82 37.16
C LEU A 17 0.61 48.31 36.36
N ASN A 18 0.44 48.19 35.04
CA ASN A 18 1.02 49.18 34.14
C ASN A 18 0.55 48.98 32.69
N GLY A 19 0.07 50.08 32.12
CA GLY A 19 0.10 50.31 30.68
C GLY A 19 -1.01 49.65 29.88
N SER A 20 -2.13 50.34 29.76
CA SER A 20 -2.93 50.36 28.54
C SER A 20 -2.07 50.85 27.37
N GLY A 21 -1.13 50.01 26.91
CA GLY A 21 -0.49 50.13 25.63
C GLY A 21 -1.44 49.58 24.59
N CYS A 22 -2.38 50.42 24.15
CA CYS A 22 -3.04 50.22 22.87
C CYS A 22 -1.93 50.32 21.81
N VAL A 23 -1.25 49.19 21.55
CA VAL A 23 -0.37 49.04 20.41
C VAL A 23 -1.28 49.01 19.19
N ARG A 24 -1.65 50.20 18.73
CA ARG A 24 -1.98 50.45 17.34
C ARG A 24 -0.71 50.16 16.55
N SER A 25 -0.56 48.94 16.06
CA SER A 25 0.44 48.59 15.07
C SER A 25 -0.19 48.13 13.77
N ASP A 26 -1.14 48.91 13.24
CA ASP A 26 -1.53 48.79 11.83
C ASP A 26 -1.03 50.02 11.09
N GLN A 27 0.30 50.18 11.09
CA GLN A 27 0.95 51.18 10.27
C GLN A 27 1.05 50.63 8.85
N ALA A 28 0.00 50.91 8.08
CA ALA A 28 -0.11 50.71 6.64
C ALA A 28 1.18 51.10 5.89
N TRP A 29 1.96 50.12 5.45
CA TRP A 29 3.20 50.38 4.73
C TRP A 29 2.95 50.91 3.31
N LYS A 30 1.73 50.73 2.76
CA LYS A 30 1.24 51.40 1.53
C LYS A 30 -0.30 51.40 1.36
N ALA A 31 -1.10 51.23 2.42
CA ALA A 31 -2.57 51.14 2.34
C ALA A 31 -3.32 52.48 2.09
N GLY A 32 -2.64 53.48 1.49
CA GLY A 32 -3.20 54.84 1.32
C GLY A 32 -3.85 55.12 -0.04
N ARG A 33 -3.77 54.18 -1.00
CA ARG A 33 -4.43 54.36 -2.31
C ARG A 33 -5.84 53.80 -2.24
N LYS A 34 -6.84 54.64 -2.52
CA LYS A 34 -8.24 54.23 -2.64
C LYS A 34 -8.33 53.05 -3.61
N LYS A 35 -8.87 51.91 -3.16
CA LYS A 35 -9.08 50.73 -4.00
C LYS A 35 -9.85 51.14 -5.26
N PRO A 36 -9.38 50.77 -6.46
CA PRO A 36 -10.10 51.07 -7.69
C PRO A 36 -11.50 50.45 -7.66
N ALA A 37 -12.49 51.14 -8.23
CA ALA A 37 -13.87 50.66 -8.25
C ALA A 37 -14.01 49.31 -8.99
N TRP A 38 -13.13 49.05 -9.96
CA TRP A 38 -13.13 47.80 -10.73
C TRP A 38 -12.85 46.56 -9.89
N VAL A 39 -12.20 46.70 -8.73
CA VAL A 39 -11.94 45.58 -7.80
C VAL A 39 -13.25 44.99 -7.27
N SER A 40 -14.25 45.83 -7.01
CA SER A 40 -15.56 45.39 -6.51
C SER A 40 -16.59 45.21 -7.62
N LYS A 41 -16.51 46.05 -8.67
CA LYS A 41 -17.42 45.98 -9.81
C LYS A 41 -16.63 46.15 -11.11
N PRO A 42 -16.33 45.04 -11.82
CA PRO A 42 -15.63 45.09 -13.10
C PRO A 42 -16.35 46.04 -14.09
N PRO A 43 -15.63 46.75 -14.96
CA PRO A 43 -16.24 47.61 -15.97
C PRO A 43 -17.13 46.80 -16.92
N GLU A 44 -18.27 47.36 -17.32
CA GLU A 44 -19.13 46.81 -18.36
C GLU A 44 -19.01 47.71 -19.59
N LYS A 45 -18.11 47.37 -20.52
CA LYS A 45 -17.99 48.09 -21.81
C LYS A 45 -18.45 47.18 -22.94
N PRO A 46 -19.29 47.66 -23.88
CA PRO A 46 -19.70 46.88 -25.05
C PRO A 46 -18.50 46.33 -25.82
N GLY A 47 -18.57 45.06 -26.24
CA GLY A 47 -17.53 44.39 -27.02
C GLY A 47 -16.32 43.89 -26.21
N TYR A 48 -16.32 44.02 -24.89
CA TYR A 48 -15.24 43.53 -24.02
C TYR A 48 -15.79 42.76 -22.81
N TYR A 49 -15.05 41.73 -22.40
CA TYR A 49 -15.20 41.05 -21.13
C TYR A 49 -14.07 41.42 -20.20
N TYR A 50 -14.41 41.68 -18.93
CA TYR A 50 -13.46 42.01 -17.88
C TYR A 50 -13.48 40.93 -16.81
N TYR A 51 -12.31 40.49 -16.39
CA TYR A 51 -12.14 39.44 -15.38
C TYR A 51 -11.22 39.94 -14.28
N VAL A 52 -11.61 39.74 -13.03
CA VAL A 52 -10.86 40.25 -11.88
C VAL A 52 -10.27 39.09 -11.12
N GLY A 53 -8.95 39.10 -11.01
CA GLY A 53 -8.19 38.16 -10.20
C GLY A 53 -7.74 38.80 -8.91
N ILE A 54 -7.84 38.07 -7.81
CA ILE A 54 -7.58 38.54 -6.46
C ILE A 54 -6.68 37.53 -5.75
N SER A 55 -5.60 38.02 -5.15
CA SER A 55 -4.84 37.25 -4.20
C SER A 55 -4.64 38.08 -2.96
N GLN A 56 -4.97 37.50 -1.81
CA GLN A 56 -4.85 38.20 -0.53
C GLN A 56 -3.89 37.45 0.39
N HIS A 57 -3.29 38.21 1.30
CA HIS A 57 -2.54 37.69 2.43
C HIS A 57 -1.36 36.80 2.01
N GLN A 58 -0.61 37.21 0.99
CA GLN A 58 0.60 36.51 0.55
C GLN A 58 1.85 37.21 1.06
N GLU A 59 2.80 36.46 1.61
CA GLU A 59 4.09 37.01 2.08
C GLU A 59 5.00 37.42 0.91
N ASP A 60 4.84 36.75 -0.25
CA ASP A 60 5.61 37.00 -1.47
C ASP A 60 4.74 37.68 -2.55
N ARG A 61 5.24 38.79 -3.11
CA ARG A 61 4.55 39.57 -4.15
C ARG A 61 4.37 38.81 -5.47
N GLY A 62 5.35 37.99 -5.85
CA GLY A 62 5.30 37.18 -7.05
C GLY A 62 4.24 36.08 -6.94
N VAL A 63 4.16 35.44 -5.77
CA VAL A 63 3.09 34.49 -5.44
C VAL A 63 1.72 35.17 -5.47
N ALA A 64 1.60 36.39 -4.92
CA ALA A 64 0.35 37.16 -4.96
C ALA A 64 -0.11 37.45 -6.39
N LEU A 65 0.80 37.95 -7.24
CA LEU A 65 0.50 38.20 -8.65
C LEU A 65 0.12 36.91 -9.38
N GLN A 66 0.86 35.82 -9.16
CA GLN A 66 0.59 34.54 -9.82
C GLN A 66 -0.81 34.02 -9.45
N LYS A 67 -1.16 34.01 -8.17
CA LYS A 67 -2.49 33.56 -7.71
C LYS A 67 -3.62 34.45 -8.23
N ALA A 68 -3.43 35.77 -8.25
CA ALA A 68 -4.41 36.69 -8.82
C ALA A 68 -4.60 36.41 -10.32
N LEU A 69 -3.51 36.22 -11.07
CA LEU A 69 -3.58 35.85 -12.48
C LEU A 69 -4.29 34.51 -12.69
N GLU A 70 -3.97 33.48 -11.91
CA GLU A 70 -4.63 32.18 -11.95
C GLU A 70 -6.15 32.31 -11.72
N GLU A 71 -6.58 33.14 -10.76
CA GLU A 71 -8.00 33.39 -10.51
C GLU A 71 -8.69 34.12 -11.67
N ALA A 72 -8.07 35.19 -12.21
CA ALA A 72 -8.63 35.90 -13.36
C ALA A 72 -8.76 34.96 -14.58
N MET A 73 -7.73 34.15 -14.82
CA MET A 73 -7.73 33.17 -15.90
C MET A 73 -8.77 32.06 -15.68
N LYS A 74 -9.01 31.61 -14.44
CA LYS A 74 -10.11 30.68 -14.13
C LYS A 74 -11.44 31.23 -14.63
N GLN A 75 -11.74 32.49 -14.37
CA GLN A 75 -12.98 33.14 -14.83
C GLN A 75 -13.07 33.24 -16.36
N VAL A 76 -11.96 33.56 -17.03
CA VAL A 76 -11.85 33.56 -18.50
C VAL A 76 -12.20 32.17 -19.05
N LEU A 77 -11.55 31.12 -18.54
CA LEU A 77 -11.76 29.74 -19.00
C LEU A 77 -13.20 29.27 -18.74
N THR A 78 -13.79 29.63 -17.59
CA THR A 78 -15.20 29.37 -17.29
C THR A 78 -16.13 30.05 -18.30
N THR A 79 -15.83 31.29 -18.69
CA THR A 79 -16.63 32.02 -19.69
C THR A 79 -16.49 31.42 -21.09
N ILE A 80 -15.32 30.86 -21.41
CA ILE A 80 -15.12 30.14 -22.67
C ILE A 80 -15.88 28.79 -22.67
N GLY A 81 -16.26 28.26 -21.50
CA GLY A 81 -17.06 27.04 -21.35
C GLY A 81 -16.25 25.81 -20.96
N ILE A 82 -15.02 26.00 -20.44
CA ILE A 82 -14.19 24.90 -19.93
C ILE A 82 -14.60 24.65 -18.47
N THR A 83 -15.15 23.47 -18.21
CA THR A 83 -15.66 23.10 -16.89
C THR A 83 -14.74 22.03 -16.29
N VAL A 84 -13.98 22.42 -15.26
CA VAL A 84 -13.21 21.55 -14.32
C VAL A 84 -11.90 20.91 -14.85
N GLY A 85 -10.96 20.66 -13.93
CA GLY A 85 -9.56 20.22 -14.23
C GLY A 85 -8.59 21.36 -14.56
N THR A 86 -8.96 22.61 -14.23
CA THR A 86 -8.34 23.83 -14.76
C THR A 86 -6.86 23.99 -14.45
N GLN A 87 -6.29 23.34 -13.42
CA GLN A 87 -4.90 23.58 -13.06
C GLN A 87 -3.93 23.23 -14.20
N MET A 88 -4.06 22.06 -14.85
CA MET A 88 -3.12 21.69 -15.93
C MET A 88 -3.26 22.59 -17.17
N ARG A 89 -4.48 23.01 -17.53
CA ARG A 89 -4.70 23.95 -18.64
C ARG A 89 -4.28 25.37 -18.30
N LEU A 90 -4.50 25.81 -17.06
CA LEU A 90 -3.98 27.07 -16.54
C LEU A 90 -2.45 27.05 -16.59
N ASP A 91 -1.82 26.00 -16.07
CA ASP A 91 -0.36 25.85 -16.07
C ASP A 91 0.18 25.83 -17.50
N LYS A 92 -0.49 25.14 -18.43
CA LYS A 92 -0.09 25.12 -19.85
C LYS A 92 -0.27 26.48 -20.53
N GLU A 93 -1.36 27.21 -20.26
CA GLU A 93 -1.59 28.55 -20.82
C GLU A 93 -0.66 29.61 -20.20
N ILE A 94 -0.41 29.54 -18.89
CA ILE A 94 0.49 30.43 -18.18
C ILE A 94 1.93 30.17 -18.64
N SER A 95 2.37 28.91 -18.69
CA SER A 95 3.74 28.55 -19.08
C SER A 95 3.99 28.69 -20.59
N GLY A 96 2.98 28.41 -21.41
CA GLY A 96 3.06 28.50 -22.88
C GLY A 96 3.02 29.94 -23.41
N ASN A 97 2.64 30.91 -22.57
CA ASN A 97 2.58 32.32 -22.96
C ASN A 97 3.82 33.07 -22.47
N GLU A 98 4.82 33.21 -23.35
CA GLU A 98 6.06 33.90 -23.02
C GLU A 98 5.87 35.29 -22.42
N ALA A 99 4.82 36.02 -22.82
CA ALA A 99 4.55 37.35 -22.27
C ALA A 99 4.12 37.28 -20.80
N ILE A 100 3.36 36.25 -20.41
CA ILE A 100 2.96 35.98 -19.03
C ILE A 100 4.17 35.51 -18.21
N THR A 101 4.94 34.55 -18.73
CA THR A 101 6.15 34.04 -18.04
C THR A 101 7.18 35.14 -17.81
N LYS A 102 7.52 35.93 -18.85
CA LYS A 102 8.44 37.08 -18.75
C LYS A 102 7.95 38.16 -17.79
N MET A 103 6.63 38.32 -17.66
CA MET A 103 6.03 39.26 -16.71
C MET A 103 6.16 38.76 -15.27
N LEU A 104 5.86 37.47 -15.03
CA LEU A 104 6.02 36.83 -13.72
C LEU A 104 7.49 36.89 -13.25
N ASP A 105 8.44 36.59 -14.14
CA ASP A 105 9.87 36.63 -13.84
C ASP A 105 10.34 38.06 -13.50
N LYS A 106 9.99 39.05 -14.33
CA LYS A 106 10.33 40.46 -14.05
C LYS A 106 9.73 40.98 -12.76
N TYR A 107 8.51 40.54 -12.41
CA TYR A 107 7.84 40.96 -11.18
C TYR A 107 8.49 40.34 -9.94
N ARG A 108 8.93 39.07 -10.02
CA ARG A 108 9.72 38.39 -8.99
C ARG A 108 11.09 39.07 -8.78
N GLU A 109 11.78 39.43 -9.87
CA GLU A 109 13.13 40.00 -9.80
C GLU A 109 13.17 41.46 -9.32
N SER A 110 12.24 42.30 -9.77
CA SER A 110 12.32 43.76 -9.57
C SER A 110 11.31 44.33 -8.58
N GLY A 111 10.26 43.58 -8.21
CA GLY A 111 9.22 43.98 -7.26
C GLY A 111 8.46 45.27 -7.60
N GLN A 112 8.71 45.92 -8.75
CA GLN A 112 8.13 47.19 -9.17
C GLN A 112 7.84 47.27 -10.67
N ALA A 113 7.92 46.16 -11.41
CA ALA A 113 7.56 46.16 -12.82
C ALA A 113 6.09 46.58 -12.99
N LYS A 114 5.82 47.58 -13.84
CA LYS A 114 4.46 47.86 -14.30
C LYS A 114 3.96 46.60 -14.99
N VAL A 115 2.91 46.00 -14.43
CA VAL A 115 2.23 44.83 -14.99
C VAL A 115 1.49 45.30 -16.24
N GLN A 116 2.16 45.26 -17.39
CA GLN A 116 1.60 45.65 -18.68
C GLN A 116 1.77 44.48 -19.65
N GLY A 117 0.63 43.98 -20.11
CA GLY A 117 0.52 42.95 -21.14
C GLY A 117 -0.72 43.21 -21.98
N HIS A 118 -0.77 42.66 -23.20
CA HIS A 118 -1.85 42.90 -24.17
C HIS A 118 -3.28 42.62 -23.66
N LYS A 119 -3.41 41.86 -22.56
CA LYS A 119 -4.69 41.49 -21.92
C LYS A 119 -4.88 42.06 -20.52
N ILE A 120 -3.87 42.72 -19.95
CA ILE A 120 -3.95 43.30 -18.60
C ILE A 120 -4.33 44.76 -18.76
N ASP A 121 -5.53 45.11 -18.28
CA ASP A 121 -6.08 46.46 -18.39
C ASP A 121 -5.60 47.33 -17.23
N ASP A 122 -5.63 46.78 -16.01
CA ASP A 122 -5.17 47.47 -14.80
C ASP A 122 -4.68 46.46 -13.74
N SER A 123 -3.90 46.95 -12.77
CA SER A 123 -3.47 46.17 -11.60
C SER A 123 -3.38 47.07 -10.37
N PHE A 124 -3.72 46.51 -9.22
CA PHE A 124 -3.64 47.20 -7.94
C PHE A 124 -2.99 46.31 -6.90
N THR A 125 -2.12 46.87 -6.07
CA THR A 125 -1.40 46.14 -5.04
C THR A 125 -1.51 46.91 -3.74
N GLU A 126 -1.80 46.19 -2.66
CA GLU A 126 -1.85 46.72 -1.30
C GLU A 126 -0.87 45.95 -0.43
N GLU A 127 -0.12 46.67 0.40
CA GLU A 127 0.83 46.05 1.33
C GLU A 127 0.54 46.53 2.74
N TYR A 128 0.46 45.56 3.65
CA TYR A 128 0.20 45.80 5.05
C TYR A 128 1.06 44.89 5.92
N LEU A 129 1.15 45.25 7.19
CA LEU A 129 1.78 44.44 8.21
C LEU A 129 0.66 43.80 9.03
N ASP A 130 0.76 42.50 9.28
CA ASP A 130 -0.11 41.78 10.21
C ASP A 130 0.78 40.88 11.08
N GLY A 131 0.66 41.00 12.40
CA GLY A 131 1.52 40.28 13.35
C GLY A 131 3.04 40.49 13.15
N GLY A 132 3.47 41.65 12.64
CA GLY A 132 4.88 41.95 12.35
C GLY A 132 5.44 41.32 11.06
N ARG A 133 4.59 40.64 10.28
CA ARG A 133 4.95 40.11 8.95
C ARG A 133 4.35 40.97 7.85
N ARG A 134 5.06 41.08 6.73
CA ARG A 134 4.59 41.82 5.55
C ARG A 134 3.70 40.91 4.70
N PHE A 135 2.51 41.40 4.40
CA PHE A 135 1.60 40.77 3.45
C PHE A 135 1.35 41.68 2.25
N CYS A 136 1.05 41.04 1.13
CA CYS A 136 0.73 41.65 -0.14
C CYS A 136 -0.61 41.10 -0.64
N ASP A 137 -1.54 42.02 -0.88
CA ASP A 137 -2.76 41.76 -1.64
C ASP A 137 -2.55 42.26 -3.07
N PHE A 138 -2.87 41.43 -4.06
CA PHE A 138 -2.75 41.75 -5.47
C PHE A 138 -4.09 41.58 -6.18
N TYR A 139 -4.47 42.60 -6.94
CA TYR A 139 -5.69 42.65 -7.74
C TYR A 139 -5.31 42.88 -9.20
N LEU A 140 -5.88 42.10 -10.10
CA LEU A 140 -5.58 42.14 -11.52
C LEU A 140 -6.87 42.25 -12.33
N LEU A 141 -6.92 43.20 -13.26
CA LEU A 141 -8.02 43.34 -14.20
C LEU A 141 -7.55 42.89 -15.59
N LEU A 142 -8.14 41.80 -16.09
CA LEU A 142 -7.96 41.35 -17.46
C LEU A 142 -9.06 41.89 -18.35
N ARG A 143 -8.72 42.20 -19.60
CA ARG A 143 -9.65 42.62 -20.65
C ARG A 143 -9.46 41.78 -21.90
N TYR A 144 -10.55 41.20 -22.37
CA TYR A 144 -10.61 40.44 -23.62
C TYR A 144 -11.70 41.02 -24.52
N SER A 145 -11.46 41.10 -25.82
CA SER A 145 -12.54 41.44 -26.75
C SER A 145 -13.53 40.28 -26.86
N GLU A 146 -14.80 40.61 -27.11
CA GLU A 146 -15.84 39.62 -27.35
C GLU A 146 -15.49 38.71 -28.55
N SER A 147 -14.88 39.28 -29.59
CA SER A 147 -14.40 38.52 -30.75
C SER A 147 -13.31 37.50 -30.39
N GLU A 148 -12.39 37.83 -29.49
CA GLU A 148 -11.36 36.89 -29.03
C GLU A 148 -11.98 35.74 -28.23
N ILE A 149 -12.89 36.04 -27.30
CA ILE A 149 -13.60 35.02 -26.53
C ILE A 149 -14.42 34.11 -27.44
N LYS A 150 -15.13 34.66 -28.43
CA LYS A 150 -15.89 33.88 -29.42
C LYS A 150 -14.98 32.99 -30.27
N LYS A 151 -13.88 33.54 -30.80
CA LYS A 151 -12.91 32.79 -31.60
C LYS A 151 -12.29 31.65 -30.79
N GLU A 152 -11.92 31.92 -29.54
CA GLU A 152 -11.30 30.93 -28.66
C GLU A 152 -12.30 29.84 -28.25
N ARG A 153 -13.55 30.22 -27.96
CA ARG A 153 -14.64 29.26 -27.74
C ARG A 153 -14.83 28.33 -28.93
N GLN A 154 -14.87 28.88 -30.14
CA GLN A 154 -15.00 28.06 -31.36
C GLN A 154 -13.80 27.11 -31.53
N ARG A 155 -12.56 27.63 -31.36
CA ARG A 155 -11.34 26.82 -31.45
C ARG A 155 -11.36 25.64 -30.46
N ILE A 156 -11.80 25.88 -29.23
CA ILE A 156 -11.91 24.83 -28.21
C ILE A 156 -13.01 23.85 -28.56
N GLN A 157 -14.17 24.32 -29.01
CA GLN A 157 -15.27 23.44 -29.45
C GLN A 157 -14.85 22.54 -30.61
N ASP A 158 -14.11 23.08 -31.58
CA ASP A 158 -13.57 22.33 -32.72
C ASP A 158 -12.54 21.28 -32.25
N GLN A 159 -11.62 21.66 -31.35
CA GLN A 159 -10.65 20.73 -30.77
C GLN A 159 -11.35 19.62 -29.97
N GLN A 160 -12.35 19.97 -29.17
CA GLN A 160 -13.15 19.01 -28.43
C GLN A 160 -13.88 18.05 -29.37
N ALA A 161 -14.45 18.55 -30.47
CA ALA A 161 -15.08 17.72 -31.48
C ALA A 161 -14.09 16.76 -32.15
N GLN A 162 -12.88 17.23 -32.48
CA GLN A 162 -11.82 16.38 -33.01
C GLN A 162 -11.37 15.32 -32.00
N ASN A 163 -11.18 15.68 -30.73
CA ASN A 163 -10.82 14.73 -29.66
C ASN A 163 -11.89 13.64 -29.49
N ARG A 164 -13.18 13.98 -29.64
CA ARG A 164 -14.27 12.98 -29.60
C ARG A 164 -14.19 11.99 -30.76
N ILE A 165 -13.99 12.49 -31.98
CA ILE A 165 -13.82 11.64 -33.17
C ILE A 165 -12.58 10.73 -33.02
N GLU A 166 -11.49 11.29 -32.52
CA GLU A 166 -10.26 10.53 -32.28
C GLU A 166 -10.46 9.47 -31.19
N ALA A 167 -11.12 9.82 -30.08
CA ALA A 167 -11.45 8.87 -29.03
C ALA A 167 -12.29 7.71 -29.58
N ASP A 168 -13.35 7.97 -30.36
CA ASP A 168 -14.16 6.91 -30.94
C ASP A 168 -13.36 5.96 -31.84
N ARG A 169 -12.39 6.48 -32.61
CA ARG A 169 -11.47 5.66 -33.41
C ARG A 169 -10.56 4.82 -32.51
N LYS A 170 -9.94 5.46 -31.52
CA LYS A 170 -8.98 4.84 -30.59
C LYS A 170 -9.63 3.81 -29.65
N MET A 171 -10.91 3.97 -29.32
CA MET A 171 -11.69 2.97 -28.59
C MET A 171 -11.82 1.66 -29.37
N ARG A 172 -11.94 1.72 -30.70
CA ARG A 172 -11.94 0.50 -31.55
C ARG A 172 -10.57 -0.16 -31.61
N GLU A 173 -9.49 0.63 -31.55
CA GLU A 173 -8.13 0.10 -31.44
C GLU A 173 -7.94 -0.60 -30.09
N SER A 174 -8.41 0.02 -29.01
CA SER A 174 -8.46 -0.59 -27.67
C SER A 174 -9.27 -1.90 -27.64
N ASP A 175 -10.43 -1.94 -28.30
CA ASP A 175 -11.22 -3.18 -28.46
C ASP A 175 -10.45 -4.28 -29.21
N THR A 176 -9.65 -3.89 -30.20
CA THR A 176 -8.78 -4.83 -30.93
C THR A 176 -7.69 -5.38 -30.01
N LEU A 177 -7.05 -4.51 -29.21
CA LEU A 177 -6.06 -4.92 -28.23
C LEU A 177 -6.64 -5.89 -27.19
N LEU A 178 -7.86 -5.66 -26.71
CA LEU A 178 -8.54 -6.60 -25.81
C LEU A 178 -8.80 -7.96 -26.46
N LYS A 179 -9.26 -7.99 -27.71
CA LYS A 179 -9.47 -9.25 -28.45
C LYS A 179 -8.17 -10.02 -28.71
N GLU A 180 -7.04 -9.32 -28.77
CA GLU A 180 -5.70 -9.89 -28.89
C GLU A 180 -5.10 -10.30 -27.53
N GLY A 181 -5.82 -10.13 -26.41
CA GLY A 181 -5.33 -10.41 -25.06
C GLY A 181 -4.28 -9.41 -24.54
N LYS A 182 -4.12 -8.26 -25.21
CA LYS A 182 -3.21 -7.18 -24.80
C LYS A 182 -3.88 -6.27 -23.79
N ILE A 183 -4.25 -6.86 -22.64
CA ILE A 183 -5.09 -6.23 -21.61
C ILE A 183 -4.49 -4.93 -21.08
N LEU A 184 -3.21 -4.91 -20.69
CA LEU A 184 -2.55 -3.71 -20.17
C LEU A 184 -2.46 -2.60 -21.23
N ALA A 185 -2.14 -2.95 -22.49
CA ALA A 185 -2.05 -1.96 -23.56
C ALA A 185 -3.42 -1.33 -23.87
N SER A 186 -4.51 -2.11 -23.78
CA SER A 186 -5.86 -1.57 -23.88
C SER A 186 -6.18 -0.60 -22.73
N PHE A 187 -5.82 -0.96 -21.49
CA PHE A 187 -5.99 -0.05 -20.34
C PHE A 187 -5.24 1.28 -20.56
N GLU A 188 -3.98 1.23 -21.01
CA GLU A 188 -3.17 2.43 -21.25
C GLU A 188 -3.76 3.32 -22.35
N GLU A 189 -4.29 2.73 -23.43
CA GLU A 189 -4.97 3.49 -24.49
C GLU A 189 -6.28 4.11 -23.98
N ASP A 190 -7.08 3.36 -23.21
CA ASP A 190 -8.31 3.85 -22.57
C ASP A 190 -8.01 5.01 -21.60
N ALA A 191 -6.97 4.89 -20.78
CA ALA A 191 -6.52 5.94 -19.85
C ALA A 191 -6.04 7.20 -20.60
N ARG A 192 -5.33 7.04 -21.72
CA ARG A 192 -4.90 8.17 -22.56
C ARG A 192 -6.10 8.91 -23.15
N MET A 193 -7.07 8.19 -23.69
CA MET A 193 -8.31 8.79 -24.22
C MET A 193 -9.12 9.47 -23.12
N PHE A 194 -9.20 8.85 -21.95
CA PHE A 194 -9.90 9.40 -20.80
C PHE A 194 -9.29 10.74 -20.37
N THR A 195 -7.95 10.81 -20.29
CA THR A 195 -7.24 12.08 -20.02
C THR A 195 -7.41 13.11 -21.14
N MET A 196 -7.44 12.68 -22.41
CA MET A 196 -7.67 13.57 -23.56
C MET A 196 -9.05 14.25 -23.52
N LEU A 197 -10.05 13.56 -22.95
CA LEU A 197 -11.43 14.02 -22.81
C LEU A 197 -11.73 14.66 -21.44
N ALA A 198 -10.71 14.89 -20.61
CA ALA A 198 -10.87 15.40 -19.24
C ALA A 198 -11.58 16.76 -19.14
N ASP A 199 -11.59 17.55 -20.22
CA ASP A 199 -12.28 18.84 -20.28
C ASP A 199 -13.76 18.74 -20.68
N GLN A 200 -14.25 17.52 -20.88
CA GLN A 200 -15.60 17.20 -21.32
C GLN A 200 -16.21 16.05 -20.49
N PRO A 201 -16.20 16.11 -19.14
CA PRO A 201 -16.60 14.96 -18.31
C PRO A 201 -18.07 14.53 -18.46
N GLY A 202 -18.94 15.41 -19.01
CA GLY A 202 -20.35 15.13 -19.23
C GLY A 202 -20.70 14.38 -20.52
N ILE A 203 -19.74 14.07 -21.40
CA ILE A 203 -20.01 13.32 -22.63
C ILE A 203 -20.02 11.81 -22.38
N SER A 204 -20.80 11.06 -23.17
CA SER A 204 -20.96 9.61 -23.00
C SER A 204 -19.65 8.84 -23.15
N GLN A 205 -18.76 9.26 -24.05
CA GLN A 205 -17.43 8.63 -24.22
C GLN A 205 -16.61 8.66 -22.94
N TYR A 206 -16.67 9.76 -22.17
CA TYR A 206 -15.92 9.92 -20.93
C TYR A 206 -16.32 8.87 -19.90
N SER A 207 -17.62 8.78 -19.63
CA SER A 207 -18.18 7.78 -18.70
C SER A 207 -17.96 6.35 -19.19
N LEU A 208 -18.06 6.12 -20.51
CA LEU A 208 -17.83 4.81 -21.10
C LEU A 208 -16.38 4.35 -20.89
N LEU A 209 -15.39 5.22 -21.11
CA LEU A 209 -13.97 4.92 -20.87
C LEU A 209 -13.69 4.61 -19.40
N LEU A 210 -14.21 5.42 -18.48
CA LEU A 210 -14.08 5.15 -17.04
C LEU A 210 -14.65 3.78 -16.67
N ASN A 211 -15.85 3.48 -17.14
CA ASN A 211 -16.50 2.19 -16.87
C ASN A 211 -15.75 1.02 -17.50
N ARG A 212 -15.16 1.19 -18.70
CA ARG A 212 -14.30 0.17 -19.32
C ARG A 212 -13.06 -0.10 -18.49
N MET A 213 -12.33 0.94 -18.08
CA MET A 213 -11.16 0.80 -17.22
C MET A 213 -11.50 0.12 -15.89
N LYS A 214 -12.59 0.55 -15.24
CA LYS A 214 -13.09 -0.09 -14.02
C LYS A 214 -13.44 -1.56 -14.23
N LYS A 215 -14.12 -1.91 -15.33
CA LYS A 215 -14.46 -3.30 -15.66
C LYS A 215 -13.21 -4.14 -15.90
N LEU A 216 -12.24 -3.60 -16.64
CA LEU A 216 -10.97 -4.26 -16.94
C LEU A 216 -10.18 -4.53 -15.65
N LEU A 217 -10.01 -3.53 -14.79
CA LEU A 217 -9.33 -3.70 -13.50
C LEU A 217 -10.05 -4.72 -12.60
N ASN A 218 -11.38 -4.65 -12.50
CA ASN A 218 -12.16 -5.63 -11.73
C ASN A 218 -12.10 -7.06 -12.29
N SER A 219 -11.72 -7.21 -13.56
CA SER A 219 -11.54 -8.54 -14.15
C SER A 219 -10.21 -9.19 -13.77
N LEU A 220 -9.26 -8.42 -13.24
CA LEU A 220 -7.95 -8.93 -12.88
C LEU A 220 -8.04 -9.86 -11.66
N GLU A 221 -7.23 -10.91 -11.67
CA GLU A 221 -7.02 -11.79 -10.53
C GLU A 221 -5.57 -12.24 -10.47
N ALA A 222 -5.02 -12.33 -9.26
CA ALA A 222 -3.68 -12.88 -9.01
C ALA A 222 -3.80 -14.31 -8.46
N GLU A 223 -2.97 -15.21 -8.99
CA GLU A 223 -2.93 -16.61 -8.59
C GLU A 223 -1.50 -17.06 -8.28
N ALA A 224 -1.34 -17.87 -7.25
CA ALA A 224 -0.06 -18.50 -6.93
C ALA A 224 0.27 -19.57 -7.97
N VAL A 225 1.43 -19.46 -8.62
CA VAL A 225 1.94 -20.51 -9.52
C VAL A 225 2.89 -21.42 -8.76
N SER A 226 3.83 -20.85 -8.03
CA SER A 226 4.73 -21.58 -7.14
C SER A 226 4.98 -20.75 -5.88
N ALA A 227 4.78 -21.35 -4.72
CA ALA A 227 5.20 -20.79 -3.44
C ALA A 227 6.52 -21.43 -2.94
N GLN A 228 7.06 -22.39 -3.68
CA GLN A 228 8.20 -23.21 -3.23
C GLN A 228 9.54 -22.64 -3.72
N GLY A 229 10.51 -22.71 -2.82
CA GLY A 229 11.92 -22.47 -3.09
C GLY A 229 12.27 -21.01 -3.36
N LYS A 230 13.47 -20.78 -3.91
CA LYS A 230 14.07 -19.45 -4.09
C LYS A 230 13.43 -18.59 -5.19
N LYS A 231 12.40 -19.10 -5.88
CA LYS A 231 11.76 -18.45 -7.03
C LYS A 231 10.23 -18.57 -6.96
N PRO A 232 9.59 -18.03 -5.91
CA PRO A 232 8.14 -17.92 -5.90
C PRO A 232 7.65 -17.14 -7.13
N SER A 233 6.46 -17.50 -7.60
CA SER A 233 5.88 -16.92 -8.80
C SER A 233 4.36 -16.78 -8.70
N VAL A 234 3.87 -15.69 -9.28
CA VAL A 234 2.45 -15.33 -9.34
C VAL A 234 2.08 -15.14 -10.80
N ARG A 235 0.87 -15.58 -11.17
CA ARG A 235 0.25 -15.29 -12.46
C ARG A 235 -0.83 -14.24 -12.28
N LEU A 236 -0.82 -13.22 -13.13
CA LEU A 236 -1.92 -12.28 -13.26
C LEU A 236 -2.77 -12.68 -14.48
N ILE A 237 -4.07 -12.81 -14.25
CA ILE A 237 -5.05 -13.14 -15.29
C ILE A 237 -6.17 -12.10 -15.32
N ALA A 238 -6.86 -12.00 -16.46
CA ALA A 238 -8.11 -11.28 -16.61
C ALA A 238 -9.26 -12.26 -16.90
N LYS A 239 -10.37 -12.12 -16.17
CA LYS A 239 -11.62 -12.86 -16.39
C LYS A 239 -12.61 -12.02 -17.19
N MET A 240 -12.58 -12.17 -18.50
CA MET A 240 -13.45 -11.43 -19.41
C MET A 240 -14.36 -12.40 -20.18
N ASP A 241 -15.67 -12.18 -20.12
CA ASP A 241 -16.69 -12.95 -20.85
C ASP A 241 -16.54 -14.48 -20.67
N GLY A 242 -16.21 -14.91 -19.46
CA GLY A 242 -16.00 -16.32 -19.09
C GLY A 242 -14.66 -16.91 -19.54
N LYS A 243 -13.83 -16.16 -20.28
CA LYS A 243 -12.47 -16.55 -20.66
C LYS A 243 -11.46 -16.04 -19.62
N ARG A 244 -10.38 -16.81 -19.47
CA ARG A 244 -9.24 -16.48 -18.61
C ARG A 244 -8.05 -16.19 -19.51
N GLU A 245 -7.60 -14.95 -19.52
CA GLU A 245 -6.48 -14.50 -20.35
C GLU A 245 -5.31 -14.05 -19.47
N ALA A 246 -4.09 -14.36 -19.89
CA ALA A 246 -2.89 -13.93 -19.19
C ALA A 246 -2.66 -12.44 -19.38
N VAL A 247 -2.23 -11.74 -18.33
CA VAL A 247 -1.99 -10.29 -18.38
C VAL A 247 -0.50 -10.03 -18.31
N SER A 248 0.10 -9.64 -19.43
CA SER A 248 1.53 -9.36 -19.57
C SER A 248 1.87 -7.89 -19.29
N GLY A 249 3.13 -7.62 -18.92
CA GLY A 249 3.69 -6.29 -18.75
C GLY A 249 3.33 -5.57 -17.44
N VAL A 250 2.49 -6.16 -16.58
CA VAL A 250 2.10 -5.55 -15.30
C VAL A 250 3.26 -5.69 -14.31
N ARG A 251 3.67 -4.57 -13.72
CA ARG A 251 4.72 -4.51 -12.70
C ARG A 251 4.12 -4.87 -11.35
N LEU A 252 4.67 -5.89 -10.72
CA LEU A 252 4.28 -6.36 -9.41
C LEU A 252 5.39 -6.05 -8.40
N LEU A 253 5.00 -5.56 -7.24
CA LEU A 253 5.83 -5.34 -6.06
C LEU A 253 5.72 -6.54 -5.12
N ALA A 254 6.83 -6.89 -4.48
CA ALA A 254 6.90 -7.98 -3.52
C ALA A 254 7.60 -7.52 -2.25
N SER A 255 7.05 -7.87 -1.09
CA SER A 255 7.58 -7.54 0.23
C SER A 255 7.24 -8.64 1.23
N PHE A 256 8.05 -8.81 2.27
CA PHE A 256 7.74 -9.76 3.34
C PHE A 256 6.80 -9.10 4.36
N ASP A 257 5.64 -9.72 4.64
CA ASP A 257 4.75 -9.35 5.75
C ASP A 257 5.08 -10.17 7.02
N THR A 258 5.66 -11.37 6.86
CA THR A 258 6.15 -12.24 7.93
C THR A 258 7.52 -12.78 7.54
N GLY A 259 8.47 -12.76 8.47
CA GLY A 259 9.89 -13.03 8.19
C GLY A 259 10.59 -11.79 7.62
N GLU A 260 11.86 -11.94 7.26
CA GLU A 260 12.70 -10.87 6.72
C GLU A 260 13.50 -11.38 5.53
N GLY A 261 13.82 -10.53 4.56
CA GLY A 261 14.63 -10.98 3.42
C GLY A 261 14.83 -9.94 2.33
N GLU A 262 15.63 -10.32 1.35
CA GLU A 262 15.92 -9.57 0.13
C GLU A 262 15.25 -10.27 -1.07
N VAL A 263 14.21 -9.66 -1.63
CA VAL A 263 13.51 -10.13 -2.83
C VAL A 263 13.77 -9.17 -3.99
N TYR A 264 14.04 -9.70 -5.19
CA TYR A 264 14.22 -8.86 -6.38
C TYR A 264 12.86 -8.35 -6.87
N SER A 265 12.56 -7.08 -6.61
CA SER A 265 11.30 -6.40 -6.94
C SER A 265 11.58 -4.96 -7.41
N PRO A 266 10.77 -4.35 -8.31
CA PRO A 266 9.59 -4.91 -8.98
C PRO A 266 9.92 -5.94 -10.07
N LYS A 267 8.91 -6.73 -10.45
CA LYS A 267 8.97 -7.68 -11.58
C LYS A 267 7.76 -7.52 -12.49
N SER A 268 7.98 -7.53 -13.80
CA SER A 268 6.90 -7.50 -14.78
C SER A 268 6.41 -8.91 -15.08
N THR A 269 5.10 -9.07 -15.28
CA THR A 269 4.52 -10.31 -15.80
C THR A 269 4.96 -10.55 -17.24
N ALA A 270 5.35 -11.78 -17.56
CA ALA A 270 5.71 -12.21 -18.92
C ALA A 270 4.46 -12.43 -19.80
N GLU A 271 4.65 -12.93 -21.03
CA GLU A 271 3.54 -13.20 -21.97
C GLU A 271 2.51 -14.19 -21.43
N ASP A 272 2.93 -15.14 -20.59
CA ASP A 272 2.06 -16.09 -19.89
C ASP A 272 1.42 -15.53 -18.60
N GLY A 273 1.62 -14.23 -18.34
CA GLY A 273 1.12 -13.52 -17.18
C GLY A 273 1.91 -13.81 -15.89
N ILE A 274 3.01 -14.56 -15.96
CA ILE A 274 3.76 -14.97 -14.77
C ILE A 274 4.87 -13.96 -14.46
N ALA A 275 4.94 -13.54 -13.20
CA ALA A 275 6.08 -12.84 -12.62
C ALA A 275 6.79 -13.77 -11.63
N VAL A 276 8.11 -13.89 -11.78
CA VAL A 276 8.97 -14.68 -10.89
C VAL A 276 9.75 -13.72 -9.99
N PHE A 277 9.76 -14.00 -8.68
CA PHE A 277 10.40 -13.18 -7.66
C PHE A 277 11.56 -13.95 -7.01
N PRO A 278 12.78 -13.88 -7.56
CA PRO A 278 13.92 -14.52 -6.92
C PRO A 278 14.17 -13.92 -5.53
N ILE A 279 14.49 -14.79 -4.57
CA ILE A 279 14.83 -14.42 -3.19
C ILE A 279 16.34 -14.63 -3.00
N ALA A 280 17.04 -13.56 -2.66
CA ALA A 280 18.49 -13.59 -2.42
C ALA A 280 18.81 -14.09 -1.00
N LYS A 281 18.09 -13.55 -0.01
CA LYS A 281 18.24 -13.89 1.41
C LYS A 281 16.87 -13.93 2.06
N ILE A 282 16.69 -14.82 3.03
CA ILE A 282 15.45 -14.96 3.78
C ILE A 282 15.75 -15.45 5.19
N LYS A 283 15.01 -14.91 6.14
CA LYS A 283 14.96 -15.31 7.53
C LYS A 283 13.51 -15.65 7.85
N PHE A 284 13.28 -16.89 8.26
CA PHE A 284 11.95 -17.39 8.57
C PHE A 284 11.56 -16.97 9.99
N ALA A 285 10.29 -16.60 10.19
CA ALA A 285 9.70 -16.38 11.50
C ALA A 285 8.86 -17.61 11.85
N GLY A 286 9.37 -18.41 12.79
CA GLY A 286 8.74 -19.68 13.16
C GLY A 286 8.61 -20.65 11.98
N GLY A 287 9.67 -20.81 11.17
CA GLY A 287 9.75 -21.75 10.05
C GLY A 287 9.02 -21.33 8.76
N ILE A 288 8.31 -20.21 8.78
CA ILE A 288 7.62 -19.64 7.61
C ILE A 288 8.04 -18.21 7.31
N ALA A 289 7.89 -17.82 6.06
CA ALA A 289 7.94 -16.43 5.62
C ALA A 289 6.77 -16.22 4.66
N ARG A 290 6.04 -15.11 4.79
CA ARG A 290 5.00 -14.77 3.82
C ARG A 290 5.49 -13.63 2.95
N LEU A 291 5.33 -13.84 1.64
CA LEU A 291 5.68 -12.88 0.62
C LEU A 291 4.37 -12.29 0.07
N LYS A 292 4.13 -11.03 0.42
CA LYS A 292 3.01 -10.22 -0.05
C LYS A 292 3.36 -9.61 -1.40
N ILE A 293 2.54 -9.87 -2.40
CA ILE A 293 2.73 -9.44 -3.79
C ILE A 293 1.49 -8.65 -4.24
N MET A 294 1.71 -7.48 -4.84
CA MET A 294 0.64 -6.61 -5.33
C MET A 294 1.05 -5.88 -6.62
N PRO A 295 0.10 -5.45 -7.47
CA PRO A 295 0.41 -4.57 -8.59
C PRO A 295 0.97 -3.22 -8.14
N MET A 296 1.90 -2.66 -8.92
CA MET A 296 2.44 -1.32 -8.71
C MET A 296 1.38 -0.29 -9.10
N ALA A 297 0.73 0.32 -8.10
CA ALA A 297 -0.43 1.19 -8.32
C ALA A 297 -0.13 2.34 -9.28
N GLU A 298 1.08 2.89 -9.26
CA GLU A 298 1.50 3.99 -10.13
C GLU A 298 1.39 3.66 -11.62
N GLN A 299 1.53 2.40 -12.02
CA GLN A 299 1.37 1.99 -13.42
C GLN A 299 -0.06 2.28 -13.93
N PHE A 300 -1.05 2.22 -13.04
CA PHE A 300 -2.46 2.43 -13.37
C PHE A 300 -2.93 3.85 -13.06
N THR A 301 -2.39 4.48 -12.02
CA THR A 301 -2.86 5.80 -11.55
C THR A 301 -2.13 6.97 -12.22
N VAL A 302 -0.86 6.84 -12.58
CA VAL A 302 -0.10 7.92 -13.23
C VAL A 302 -0.72 8.33 -14.58
N PRO A 303 -1.15 7.40 -15.46
CA PRO A 303 -1.86 7.77 -16.69
C PRO A 303 -3.16 8.55 -16.47
N LEU A 304 -3.75 8.46 -15.27
CA LEU A 304 -5.02 9.08 -14.89
C LEU A 304 -4.86 10.38 -14.08
N LYS A 305 -3.64 10.73 -13.67
CA LYS A 305 -3.37 11.87 -12.76
C LYS A 305 -3.93 13.21 -13.27
N ASN A 306 -4.08 13.36 -14.59
CA ASN A 306 -4.55 14.58 -15.23
C ASN A 306 -6.02 14.49 -15.68
N ALA A 307 -6.69 13.37 -15.44
CA ALA A 307 -8.09 13.20 -15.77
C ALA A 307 -9.00 13.79 -14.67
N TYR A 308 -10.21 14.18 -15.04
CA TYR A 308 -11.22 14.60 -14.10
C TYR A 308 -11.88 13.39 -13.43
N MET A 309 -11.32 12.95 -12.31
CA MET A 309 -11.92 11.89 -11.49
C MET A 309 -12.33 12.49 -10.15
N ASP A 310 -13.48 12.09 -9.65
CA ASP A 310 -13.78 12.35 -8.24
C ASP A 310 -12.94 11.43 -7.35
N ASP A 311 -12.80 11.80 -6.07
CA ASP A 311 -12.02 11.03 -5.10
C ASP A 311 -12.56 9.60 -4.95
N SER A 312 -13.86 9.39 -5.18
CA SER A 312 -14.50 8.08 -5.05
C SER A 312 -14.07 7.13 -6.17
N ASP A 313 -13.91 7.63 -7.39
CA ASP A 313 -13.42 6.86 -8.52
C ASP A 313 -11.95 6.45 -8.34
N PHE A 314 -11.14 7.35 -7.79
CA PHE A 314 -9.73 7.07 -7.50
C PHE A 314 -9.60 6.02 -6.39
N GLN A 315 -10.32 6.20 -5.28
CA GLN A 315 -10.38 5.23 -4.19
C GLN A 315 -10.91 3.86 -4.65
N PHE A 316 -11.86 3.85 -5.59
CA PHE A 316 -12.37 2.61 -6.19
C PHE A 316 -11.27 1.88 -6.97
N ILE A 317 -10.50 2.58 -7.81
CA ILE A 317 -9.37 2.00 -8.53
C ILE A 317 -8.30 1.47 -7.57
N GLU A 318 -7.91 2.26 -6.57
CA GLU A 318 -6.95 1.82 -5.54
C GLU A 318 -7.47 0.61 -4.76
N GLY A 319 -8.77 0.60 -4.43
CA GLY A 319 -9.43 -0.51 -3.76
C GLY A 319 -9.35 -1.80 -4.56
N ILE A 320 -9.55 -1.74 -5.89
CA ILE A 320 -9.37 -2.90 -6.78
C ILE A 320 -7.93 -3.36 -6.76
N LEU A 321 -6.97 -2.46 -6.95
CA LEU A 321 -5.54 -2.80 -7.02
C LEU A 321 -5.04 -3.41 -5.71
N ASN A 322 -5.50 -2.90 -4.57
CA ASN A 322 -5.23 -3.48 -3.26
C ASN A 322 -5.90 -4.86 -3.09
N GLY A 323 -7.08 -5.06 -3.68
CA GLY A 323 -7.77 -6.36 -3.71
C GLY A 323 -7.06 -7.44 -4.55
N LEU A 324 -6.13 -7.05 -5.43
CA LEU A 324 -5.28 -7.97 -6.20
C LEU A 324 -4.06 -8.47 -5.41
N GLU A 325 -3.96 -8.11 -4.15
CA GLU A 325 -2.92 -8.61 -3.25
C GLU A 325 -3.01 -10.12 -3.09
N ILE A 326 -1.87 -10.79 -3.25
CA ILE A 326 -1.73 -12.22 -2.97
C ILE A 326 -0.56 -12.43 -2.00
N SER A 327 -0.77 -13.32 -1.03
CA SER A 327 0.27 -13.73 -0.09
C SER A 327 0.72 -15.16 -0.37
N LEU A 328 2.01 -15.34 -0.63
CA LEU A 328 2.62 -16.66 -0.78
C LEU A 328 3.28 -17.07 0.52
N THR A 329 2.93 -18.24 1.06
CA THR A 329 3.61 -18.80 2.23
C THR A 329 4.76 -19.68 1.79
N ILE A 330 5.97 -19.25 2.16
CA ILE A 330 7.22 -19.91 1.85
C ILE A 330 7.71 -20.63 3.11
N LYS A 331 8.08 -21.90 2.98
CA LYS A 331 8.54 -22.72 4.11
C LYS A 331 10.06 -22.84 4.11
N ALA A 332 10.67 -22.87 5.30
CA ALA A 332 12.11 -23.11 5.45
C ALA A 332 12.53 -24.43 4.77
N ALA A 333 11.67 -25.45 4.85
CA ALA A 333 11.84 -26.73 4.16
C ALA A 333 12.11 -26.60 2.66
N ASP A 334 11.50 -25.62 1.98
CA ASP A 334 11.65 -25.45 0.52
C ASP A 334 13.02 -24.84 0.13
N PHE A 335 13.78 -24.34 1.11
CA PHE A 335 15.09 -23.71 0.92
C PHE A 335 16.25 -24.65 1.27
N GLY A 336 15.96 -25.94 1.42
CA GLY A 336 16.92 -26.90 1.95
C GLY A 336 17.08 -26.77 3.46
N GLY A 337 16.07 -26.24 4.15
CA GLY A 337 16.04 -26.23 5.60
C GLY A 337 16.10 -27.65 6.17
N SER A 338 16.63 -27.74 7.39
CA SER A 338 16.80 -28.97 8.13
C SER A 338 15.56 -29.87 8.09
N ARG A 339 15.76 -31.14 7.73
CA ARG A 339 14.73 -32.18 7.81
C ARG A 339 14.79 -32.87 9.17
N PHE A 340 13.66 -32.95 9.83
CA PHE A 340 13.54 -33.53 11.17
C PHE A 340 12.88 -34.91 11.09
N ALA A 341 13.52 -35.90 11.70
CA ALA A 341 12.85 -37.13 12.11
C ALA A 341 12.09 -36.86 13.41
N LEU A 342 10.85 -37.33 13.55
CA LEU A 342 10.11 -37.27 14.82
C LEU A 342 9.79 -38.69 15.29
N VAL A 343 10.18 -38.99 16.52
CA VAL A 343 9.92 -40.28 17.16
C VAL A 343 9.52 -40.09 18.61
N VAL A 344 8.30 -40.50 18.96
CA VAL A 344 7.79 -40.40 20.33
C VAL A 344 7.42 -41.79 20.87
N TRP A 345 7.84 -42.09 22.10
CA TRP A 345 7.50 -43.30 22.84
C TRP A 345 6.60 -43.01 24.04
N ASP A 346 5.85 -44.00 24.50
CA ASP A 346 5.18 -44.00 25.79
C ASP A 346 6.14 -44.47 26.92
N ASP A 347 5.65 -44.44 28.16
CA ASP A 347 6.34 -44.90 29.37
C ASP A 347 6.72 -46.40 29.34
N LYS A 348 6.09 -47.18 28.46
CA LYS A 348 6.33 -48.62 28.26
C LYS A 348 7.28 -48.90 27.09
N GLY A 349 7.84 -47.85 26.49
CA GLY A 349 8.75 -47.97 25.34
C GLY A 349 8.05 -48.36 24.04
N LYS A 350 6.71 -48.23 23.95
CA LYS A 350 5.96 -48.38 22.69
C LYS A 350 5.83 -47.03 21.99
N ARG A 351 5.64 -47.04 20.68
CA ARG A 351 5.46 -45.80 19.89
C ARG A 351 4.14 -45.12 20.26
N GLU A 352 4.20 -43.84 20.61
CA GLU A 352 3.01 -43.02 20.89
C GLU A 352 2.57 -42.26 19.62
N THR A 353 2.01 -43.02 18.68
CA THR A 353 1.67 -42.54 17.32
C THR A 353 0.68 -41.39 17.33
N SER A 354 -0.23 -41.34 18.31
CA SER A 354 -1.27 -40.30 18.37
C SER A 354 -0.66 -38.92 18.67
N PHE A 355 0.25 -38.87 19.64
CA PHE A 355 0.99 -37.66 20.01
C PHE A 355 1.93 -37.24 18.89
N GLU A 356 2.66 -38.19 18.30
CA GLU A 356 3.56 -37.94 17.17
C GLU A 356 2.84 -37.34 15.97
N THR A 357 1.67 -37.88 15.61
CA THR A 357 0.85 -37.37 14.50
C THR A 357 0.37 -35.94 14.77
N ALA A 358 -0.08 -35.68 15.99
CA ALA A 358 -0.54 -34.34 16.39
C ALA A 358 0.62 -33.33 16.35
N LEU A 359 1.79 -33.68 16.89
CA LEU A 359 2.96 -32.82 16.91
C LEU A 359 3.52 -32.59 15.49
N SER A 360 3.66 -33.64 14.69
CA SER A 360 4.09 -33.56 13.29
C SER A 360 3.20 -32.60 12.49
N LYS A 361 1.88 -32.66 12.70
CA LYS A 361 0.93 -31.72 12.06
C LYS A 361 1.20 -30.27 12.46
N GLN A 362 1.42 -29.99 13.74
CA GLN A 362 1.72 -28.62 14.21
C GLN A 362 3.04 -28.09 13.62
N LEU A 363 4.10 -28.90 13.66
CA LEU A 363 5.41 -28.53 13.13
C LEU A 363 5.37 -28.32 11.60
N THR A 364 4.65 -29.17 10.87
CA THR A 364 4.47 -29.04 9.41
C THR A 364 3.66 -27.79 9.04
N SER A 365 2.66 -27.44 9.85
CA SER A 365 1.91 -26.19 9.73
C SER A 365 2.79 -24.97 9.99
N ALA A 366 3.78 -25.09 10.88
CA ALA A 366 4.84 -24.10 11.10
C ALA A 366 5.98 -24.16 10.06
N GLY A 367 5.84 -24.93 8.97
CA GLY A 367 6.81 -24.93 7.88
C GLY A 367 8.06 -25.78 8.08
N ILE A 368 8.11 -26.59 9.15
CA ILE A 368 9.20 -27.53 9.42
C ILE A 368 8.96 -28.82 8.62
N SER A 369 10.01 -29.32 7.97
CA SER A 369 9.96 -30.62 7.29
C SER A 369 10.11 -31.74 8.32
N VAL A 370 9.00 -32.34 8.75
CA VAL A 370 8.99 -33.45 9.71
C VAL A 370 8.59 -34.76 9.03
N ARG A 371 9.36 -35.83 9.29
CA ARG A 371 9.05 -37.18 8.85
C ARG A 371 8.98 -38.13 10.05
N ALA A 372 7.87 -38.84 10.15
CA ALA A 372 7.69 -39.97 11.04
C ALA A 372 8.12 -41.26 10.33
N PHE A 373 8.70 -42.22 11.05
CA PHE A 373 9.14 -43.51 10.51
C PHE A 373 8.40 -44.65 11.20
N SER A 374 7.75 -45.54 10.43
CA SER A 374 7.13 -46.76 10.98
C SER A 374 8.18 -47.82 11.34
N ASP A 375 9.25 -47.88 10.56
CA ASP A 375 10.19 -49.01 10.55
C ASP A 375 11.46 -48.65 11.32
N ILE A 376 11.29 -48.42 12.62
CA ILE A 376 12.42 -48.16 13.53
C ILE A 376 13.00 -49.49 14.00
N ALA A 377 14.33 -49.58 14.04
CA ALA A 377 15.03 -50.77 14.49
C ALA A 377 14.55 -51.24 15.88
N VAL A 378 14.37 -52.55 16.03
CA VAL A 378 13.94 -53.16 17.29
C VAL A 378 14.96 -52.85 18.39
N GLY A 379 14.49 -52.40 19.55
CA GLY A 379 15.34 -52.07 20.69
C GLY A 379 15.76 -50.60 20.78
N VAL A 380 15.40 -49.75 19.82
CA VAL A 380 15.55 -48.29 19.94
C VAL A 380 14.43 -47.71 20.81
N SER A 381 14.80 -46.86 21.76
CA SER A 381 13.95 -46.21 22.75
C SER A 381 14.45 -44.80 23.06
N PHE A 382 13.68 -44.04 23.85
CA PHE A 382 14.08 -42.70 24.30
C PHE A 382 15.40 -42.66 25.08
N ASP A 383 15.76 -43.74 25.77
CA ASP A 383 16.96 -43.77 26.61
C ASP A 383 18.22 -44.25 25.85
N ASN A 384 18.06 -44.86 24.67
CA ASN A 384 19.17 -45.40 23.86
C ASN A 384 19.08 -45.03 22.37
N PHE A 385 18.36 -43.96 22.02
CA PHE A 385 18.21 -43.51 20.63
C PHE A 385 19.56 -43.12 19.99
N GLU A 386 20.60 -42.82 20.77
CA GLU A 386 21.94 -42.47 20.30
C GLU A 386 22.73 -43.66 19.68
N ASN A 387 22.07 -44.82 19.50
CA ASN A 387 22.63 -45.96 18.80
C ASN A 387 23.07 -45.58 17.37
N GLU A 388 24.29 -45.99 17.00
CA GLU A 388 24.90 -45.71 15.70
C GLU A 388 24.08 -46.22 14.51
N GLU A 389 23.47 -47.40 14.64
CA GLU A 389 22.63 -48.00 13.61
C GLU A 389 21.40 -47.13 13.34
N PHE A 390 20.79 -46.59 14.39
CA PHE A 390 19.62 -45.72 14.26
C PHE A 390 19.98 -44.37 13.62
N TYR A 391 21.09 -43.77 14.03
CA TYR A 391 21.57 -42.51 13.42
C TYR A 391 21.98 -42.73 11.96
N GLY A 392 22.65 -43.84 11.65
CA GLY A 392 22.99 -44.24 10.30
C GLY A 392 21.75 -44.41 9.42
N PHE A 393 20.70 -45.07 9.96
CA PHE A 393 19.42 -45.19 9.28
C PHE A 393 18.79 -43.82 8.97
N LEU A 394 18.67 -42.92 9.95
CA LEU A 394 18.07 -41.59 9.73
C LEU A 394 18.88 -40.73 8.76
N THR A 395 20.21 -40.78 8.85
CA THR A 395 21.12 -40.08 7.93
C THR A 395 20.98 -40.64 6.51
N ALA A 396 20.86 -41.95 6.34
CA ALA A 396 20.62 -42.59 5.04
C ALA A 396 19.24 -42.22 4.45
N GLN A 397 18.26 -41.89 5.30
CA GLN A 397 16.97 -41.32 4.88
C GLN A 397 17.02 -39.81 4.59
N GLY A 398 18.21 -39.20 4.69
CA GLY A 398 18.44 -37.78 4.41
C GLY A 398 17.83 -36.84 5.43
N MET A 399 17.75 -37.26 6.71
CA MET A 399 17.35 -36.40 7.83
C MET A 399 18.57 -35.68 8.39
N ASP A 400 18.40 -34.43 8.82
CA ASP A 400 19.47 -33.60 9.39
C ASP A 400 19.41 -33.58 10.93
N ASN A 401 18.18 -33.63 11.47
CA ASN A 401 17.93 -33.56 12.90
C ASN A 401 16.93 -34.63 13.34
N LEU A 402 16.94 -34.95 14.63
CA LEU A 402 16.02 -35.88 15.29
C LEU A 402 15.35 -35.20 16.48
N ILE A 403 14.02 -35.23 16.50
CA ILE A 403 13.18 -34.93 17.65
C ILE A 403 12.77 -36.27 18.25
N VAL A 404 13.26 -36.53 19.46
CA VAL A 404 12.98 -37.76 20.23
C VAL A 404 12.18 -37.37 21.47
N GLY A 405 11.09 -38.08 21.75
CA GLY A 405 10.19 -37.77 22.87
C GLY A 405 9.79 -39.00 23.67
N ARG A 406 9.56 -38.84 24.97
CA ARG A 406 8.90 -39.83 25.84
C ARG A 406 7.70 -39.18 26.50
N VAL A 407 6.52 -39.77 26.34
CA VAL A 407 5.27 -39.30 26.93
C VAL A 407 4.85 -40.26 28.04
N ASN A 408 4.70 -39.72 29.25
CA ASN A 408 4.15 -40.43 30.39
C ASN A 408 2.73 -39.92 30.67
N VAL A 409 1.80 -40.82 30.93
CA VAL A 409 0.41 -40.47 31.24
C VAL A 409 0.06 -41.02 32.61
N ILE A 410 -0.15 -40.11 33.56
CA ILE A 410 -0.43 -40.41 34.97
C ILE A 410 -1.94 -40.29 35.19
N ASP A 411 -2.58 -41.37 35.65
CA ASP A 411 -3.94 -41.33 36.20
C ASP A 411 -3.89 -40.76 37.62
N ASN A 412 -4.39 -39.55 37.82
CA ASN A 412 -4.44 -38.92 39.14
C ASN A 412 -5.69 -39.34 39.94
N GLY A 413 -6.53 -40.22 39.40
CA GLY A 413 -7.80 -40.64 39.98
C GLY A 413 -8.96 -39.70 39.65
N ASP A 414 -9.99 -39.73 40.51
CA ASP A 414 -11.23 -38.99 40.30
C ASP A 414 -11.24 -37.66 41.05
N VAL A 415 -11.61 -36.58 40.34
CA VAL A 415 -11.79 -35.23 40.88
C VAL A 415 -13.20 -34.77 40.48
N TYR A 416 -14.11 -34.68 41.45
CA TYR A 416 -15.53 -34.32 41.24
C TYR A 416 -16.25 -35.20 40.20
N ASN A 417 -16.11 -36.53 40.28
CA ASN A 417 -16.66 -37.49 39.32
C ASN A 417 -16.11 -37.36 37.88
N LEU A 418 -14.99 -36.65 37.69
CA LEU A 418 -14.25 -36.60 36.44
C LEU A 418 -12.89 -37.29 36.63
N LYS A 419 -12.41 -37.99 35.62
CA LYS A 419 -11.06 -38.55 35.59
C LYS A 419 -10.05 -37.43 35.39
N SER A 420 -9.08 -37.33 36.29
CA SER A 420 -7.94 -36.42 36.20
C SER A 420 -6.73 -37.14 35.64
N VAL A 421 -6.13 -36.59 34.61
CA VAL A 421 -4.94 -37.14 33.94
C VAL A 421 -3.88 -36.07 33.82
N THR A 422 -2.63 -36.44 34.07
CA THR A 422 -1.45 -35.62 33.76
C THR A 422 -0.67 -36.29 32.64
N SER A 423 -0.54 -35.61 31.50
CA SER A 423 0.40 -36.00 30.44
C SER A 423 1.70 -35.22 30.63
N GLN A 424 2.82 -35.92 30.68
CA GLN A 424 4.16 -35.35 30.74
C GLN A 424 4.93 -35.79 29.50
N ALA A 425 5.72 -34.89 28.91
CA ALA A 425 6.57 -35.18 27.77
C ALA A 425 8.00 -34.70 28.02
N ASP A 426 8.95 -35.62 27.92
CA ASP A 426 10.38 -35.36 27.88
C ASP A 426 10.81 -35.31 26.42
N MET A 427 11.35 -34.18 25.95
CA MET A 427 11.71 -33.98 24.55
C MET A 427 13.20 -33.67 24.44
N LYS A 428 13.85 -34.22 23.41
CA LYS A 428 15.22 -33.87 23.02
C LYS A 428 15.28 -33.60 21.51
N VAL A 429 16.11 -32.64 21.12
CA VAL A 429 16.39 -32.32 19.71
C VAL A 429 17.87 -32.49 19.47
N VAL A 430 18.25 -33.30 18.48
CA VAL A 430 19.64 -33.65 18.20
C VAL A 430 19.98 -33.43 16.73
N GLU A 431 21.15 -32.85 16.47
CA GLU A 431 21.73 -32.77 15.13
C GLU A 431 22.39 -34.11 14.78
N LEU A 432 21.90 -34.81 13.75
CA LEU A 432 22.31 -36.19 13.44
C LEU A 432 23.78 -36.28 13.01
N LYS A 433 24.26 -35.30 12.23
CA LYS A 433 25.61 -35.29 11.66
C LYS A 433 26.70 -35.16 12.74
N THR A 434 26.48 -34.30 13.73
CA THR A 434 27.45 -34.02 14.80
C THR A 434 27.14 -34.78 16.08
N ARG A 435 25.95 -35.40 16.16
CA ARG A 435 25.36 -35.99 17.37
C ARG A 435 25.23 -34.99 18.53
N LYS A 436 25.17 -33.69 18.21
CA LYS A 436 25.07 -32.64 19.23
C LYS A 436 23.63 -32.51 19.69
N LEU A 437 23.40 -32.64 21.00
CA LEU A 437 22.15 -32.28 21.65
C LEU A 437 21.95 -30.76 21.55
N LEU A 438 20.92 -30.34 20.83
CA LEU A 438 20.57 -28.94 20.62
C LEU A 438 19.71 -28.40 21.75
N ALA A 439 18.77 -29.22 22.21
CA ALA A 439 17.87 -28.89 23.29
C ALA A 439 17.35 -30.15 23.99
N ALA A 440 17.05 -30.03 25.28
CA ALA A 440 16.31 -31.00 26.05
C ALA A 440 15.39 -30.25 27.02
N PHE A 441 14.13 -30.63 27.08
CA PHE A 441 13.15 -29.98 27.94
C PHE A 441 12.02 -30.95 28.33
N GLU A 442 11.33 -30.60 29.40
CA GLU A 442 10.21 -31.36 29.96
C GLU A 442 9.00 -30.43 30.08
N LYS A 443 7.83 -30.93 29.69
CA LYS A 443 6.55 -30.22 29.84
C LYS A 443 5.50 -31.16 30.39
N SER A 444 4.53 -30.63 31.12
CA SER A 444 3.43 -31.41 31.66
C SER A 444 2.11 -30.65 31.58
N LYS A 445 1.03 -31.37 31.31
CA LYS A 445 -0.34 -30.82 31.30
C LYS A 445 -1.28 -31.71 32.10
N THR A 446 -1.99 -31.11 33.04
CA THR A 446 -3.04 -31.78 33.81
C THR A 446 -4.41 -31.31 33.34
N GLY A 447 -5.34 -32.24 33.20
CA GLY A 447 -6.71 -31.96 32.79
C GLY A 447 -7.71 -32.96 33.34
N VAL A 448 -8.99 -32.60 33.29
CA VAL A 448 -10.11 -33.43 33.75
C VAL A 448 -11.12 -33.66 32.62
N GLN A 449 -11.65 -34.88 32.51
CA GLN A 449 -12.73 -35.25 31.58
C GLN A 449 -13.60 -36.38 32.15
N ILE A 450 -14.71 -36.67 31.46
CA ILE A 450 -15.69 -37.70 31.86
C ILE A 450 -15.04 -39.09 31.97
N ASN A 451 -14.01 -39.39 31.17
CA ASN A 451 -13.26 -40.64 31.26
C ASN A 451 -11.77 -40.43 30.97
N PHE A 452 -10.96 -41.45 31.31
CA PHE A 452 -9.51 -41.43 31.20
C PHE A 452 -9.03 -41.16 29.77
N GLU A 453 -9.57 -41.86 28.76
CA GLU A 453 -9.14 -41.70 27.36
C GLU A 453 -9.41 -40.29 26.81
N ARG A 454 -10.55 -39.69 27.17
CA ARG A 454 -10.84 -38.29 26.80
C ARG A 454 -9.93 -37.32 27.54
N ALA A 455 -9.63 -37.57 28.82
CA ALA A 455 -8.71 -36.74 29.60
C ALA A 455 -7.29 -36.79 29.02
N ARG A 456 -6.80 -38.01 28.72
CA ARG A 456 -5.52 -38.27 28.05
C ARG A 456 -5.46 -37.57 26.68
N SER A 457 -6.45 -37.79 25.81
CA SER A 457 -6.46 -37.18 24.48
C SER A 457 -6.45 -35.65 24.55
N LYS A 458 -7.25 -35.05 25.46
CA LYS A 458 -7.27 -33.60 25.68
C LYS A 458 -5.92 -33.08 26.16
N THR A 459 -5.38 -33.64 27.23
CA THR A 459 -4.12 -33.19 27.85
C THR A 459 -2.93 -33.39 26.91
N SER A 460 -2.88 -34.50 26.17
CA SER A 460 -1.87 -34.72 25.13
C SER A 460 -1.95 -33.69 24.01
N LYS A 461 -3.15 -33.33 23.55
CA LYS A 461 -3.32 -32.29 22.52
C LYS A 461 -2.86 -30.91 23.03
N GLU A 462 -3.28 -30.53 24.23
CA GLU A 462 -2.86 -29.27 24.85
C GLU A 462 -1.34 -29.23 25.10
N LEU A 463 -0.74 -30.35 25.48
CA LEU A 463 0.70 -30.48 25.65
C LEU A 463 1.46 -30.32 24.32
N VAL A 464 0.93 -30.87 23.21
CA VAL A 464 1.47 -30.64 21.86
C VAL A 464 1.42 -29.16 21.48
N GLU A 465 0.32 -28.47 21.77
CA GLU A 465 0.17 -27.03 21.50
C GLU A 465 1.18 -26.19 22.30
N GLU A 466 1.59 -26.66 23.49
CA GLU A 466 2.59 -26.02 24.35
C GLU A 466 4.04 -26.30 23.89
N ILE A 467 4.31 -27.51 23.39
CA ILE A 467 5.66 -27.93 22.95
C ILE A 467 6.02 -27.41 21.56
N ALA A 468 5.06 -27.36 20.64
CA ALA A 468 5.32 -27.06 19.24
C ALA A 468 6.05 -25.70 19.02
N PRO A 469 5.69 -24.59 19.68
CA PRO A 469 6.40 -23.31 19.52
C PRO A 469 7.88 -23.39 19.90
N GLU A 470 8.22 -24.10 20.98
CA GLU A 470 9.60 -24.25 21.46
C GLU A 470 10.45 -25.06 20.46
N LEU A 471 9.89 -26.14 19.90
CA LEU A 471 10.55 -26.89 18.83
C LEU A 471 10.70 -26.06 17.54
N VAL A 472 9.75 -25.17 17.26
CA VAL A 472 9.81 -24.27 16.12
C VAL A 472 10.93 -23.25 16.27
N ASP A 473 11.11 -22.70 17.47
CA ASP A 473 12.20 -21.78 17.76
C ASP A 473 13.56 -22.49 17.65
N ILE A 474 13.68 -23.71 18.18
CA ILE A 474 14.91 -24.52 18.07
C ILE A 474 15.23 -24.82 16.60
N ALA A 475 14.23 -25.20 15.80
CA ALA A 475 14.40 -25.50 14.38
C ALA A 475 14.71 -24.26 13.53
N GLY A 476 14.23 -23.08 13.93
CA GLY A 476 14.41 -21.82 13.19
C GLY A 476 15.74 -21.11 13.42
N VAL A 477 16.54 -21.52 14.41
CA VAL A 477 17.87 -20.96 14.69
C VAL A 477 18.97 -21.56 13.78
N GLN A 478 18.69 -22.66 13.10
CA GLN A 478 19.59 -23.32 12.14
C GLN A 478 19.42 -22.75 10.73
#